data_AF-A0A432ZL75-F1
#
_entry.id   AF-A0A432ZL75-F1
#
_cell.length_a   1.000
_cell.length_b   1.000
_cell.length_c   1.000
_cell.angle_alpha   90.00
_cell.angle_beta   90.00
_cell.angle_gamma   90.00
#
_symmetry.space_group_name_H-M   'P 1'
#
loop_
_entity.id
_entity.type
_entity.pdbx_description
1 polymer ?
#
loop_
_entity_poly.entity_id
_entity_poly.type
_entity_poly.pdbx_seq_one_letter_code
_entity_poly.pdbx_strand_id
1 'polypeptide(L)'
;MIFSNYPVILLFDLSLRLRRVSLINKLNQQISRLREQAAALDKQLLDQRQETSEQWFDPHIFRTRAQFASPYVEELEQTKQQWIQDPSPQRTALLEQRLTQQLEALSRTLAWRLAPKPRKPAQQSMTREQTLQRLRDTLQQYHQYERRLDNMLATATTISAKQQTEQRLNRCQQAINDIQAKLRRYEEK
;
A
#
# COMPACT_ATOMS: atom_id res chain seq x y z
N MET A 1 10.12 -64.02 30.63
CA MET A 1 9.03 -63.05 30.89
C MET A 1 9.63 -62.02 31.83
N ILE A 2 9.79 -60.73 31.54
CA ILE A 2 8.83 -59.72 31.05
C ILE A 2 9.59 -58.64 30.25
N PHE A 3 9.04 -58.22 29.10
CA PHE A 3 9.37 -56.99 28.38
C PHE A 3 8.60 -55.80 28.98
N SER A 4 9.19 -54.59 28.95
CA SER A 4 8.55 -53.24 28.83
C SER A 4 9.22 -52.22 29.76
N ASN A 5 9.33 -50.93 29.46
CA ASN A 5 9.05 -50.09 28.29
C ASN A 5 9.50 -48.70 28.74
N TYR A 6 10.59 -48.13 28.23
CA TYR A 6 10.81 -46.66 28.22
C TYR A 6 11.95 -46.33 27.24
N PRO A 7 11.62 -45.85 26.01
CA PRO A 7 12.33 -44.65 25.53
C PRO A 7 11.50 -43.77 24.55
N VAL A 8 10.18 -43.67 24.68
CA VAL A 8 9.36 -42.89 23.71
C VAL A 8 9.23 -41.40 24.07
N ILE A 9 9.33 -41.04 25.35
CA ILE A 9 9.05 -39.66 25.81
C ILE A 9 10.19 -38.69 25.47
N LEU A 10 11.45 -39.15 25.45
CA LEU A 10 12.61 -38.29 25.16
C LEU A 10 12.73 -37.87 23.68
N LEU A 11 12.24 -38.70 22.75
CA LEU A 11 12.32 -38.43 21.31
C LEU A 11 11.32 -37.35 20.85
N PHE A 12 10.15 -37.28 21.47
CA PHE A 12 9.16 -36.23 21.18
C PHE A 12 9.66 -34.84 21.61
N ASP A 13 10.29 -34.76 22.78
CA ASP A 13 10.81 -33.50 23.32
C ASP A 13 11.99 -32.96 22.47
N LEU A 14 12.88 -33.84 22.01
CA LEU A 14 13.95 -33.49 21.06
C LEU A 14 13.41 -32.97 19.72
N SER A 15 12.37 -33.60 19.17
CA SER A 15 11.77 -33.19 17.89
C SER A 15 11.11 -31.81 17.94
N LEU A 16 10.46 -31.48 19.06
CA LEU A 16 9.82 -30.18 19.29
C LEU A 16 10.88 -29.08 19.53
N ARG A 17 11.94 -29.38 20.28
CA ARG A 17 13.08 -28.48 20.47
C ARG A 17 13.81 -28.19 19.16
N LEU A 18 14.05 -29.20 18.32
CA LEU A 18 14.69 -29.04 17.01
C LEU A 18 13.86 -28.16 16.06
N ARG A 19 12.53 -28.31 16.06
CA ARG A 19 11.63 -27.42 15.29
C ARG A 19 11.71 -25.98 15.77
N ARG A 20 11.69 -25.76 17.09
CA ARG A 20 11.79 -24.43 17.70
C ARG A 20 13.11 -23.74 17.37
N VAL A 21 14.23 -24.46 17.45
CA VAL A 21 15.57 -23.95 17.09
C VAL A 21 15.63 -23.59 15.60
N SER A 22 15.08 -24.43 14.72
CA SER A 22 15.06 -24.14 13.27
C SER A 22 14.25 -22.88 12.95
N LEU A 23 13.15 -22.65 13.67
CA LEU A 23 12.29 -21.48 13.51
C LEU A 23 12.99 -20.22 14.00
N ILE A 24 13.63 -20.28 15.17
CA ILE A 24 14.44 -19.17 15.71
C ILE A 24 15.55 -18.78 14.72
N ASN A 25 16.22 -19.75 14.10
CA ASN A 25 17.28 -19.48 13.12
C ASN A 25 16.73 -18.78 11.87
N LYS A 26 15.60 -19.23 11.32
CA LYS A 26 14.94 -18.55 10.19
C LYS A 26 14.54 -17.12 10.55
N LEU A 27 14.01 -16.94 11.75
CA LEU A 27 13.56 -15.64 12.24
C LEU A 27 14.74 -14.68 12.46
N ASN A 28 15.88 -15.19 12.95
CA ASN A 28 17.13 -14.43 13.03
C ASN A 28 17.60 -13.96 11.64
N GLN A 29 17.56 -14.84 10.64
CA GLN A 29 17.91 -14.48 9.26
C GLN A 29 16.96 -13.45 8.66
N GLN A 30 15.67 -13.52 8.98
CA GLN A 30 14.70 -12.53 8.51
C GLN A 30 14.93 -11.17 9.17
N ILE A 31 15.12 -11.14 10.49
CA ILE A 31 15.39 -9.89 11.21
C ILE A 31 16.71 -9.26 10.77
N SER A 32 17.76 -10.05 10.54
CA SER A 32 19.05 -9.50 10.06
C SER A 32 18.90 -8.81 8.70
N ARG A 33 18.11 -9.40 7.78
CA ARG A 33 17.80 -8.77 6.49
C ARG A 33 16.97 -7.50 6.66
N LEU A 34 15.96 -7.51 7.53
CA LEU A 34 15.14 -6.32 7.82
C LEU A 34 15.99 -5.21 8.44
N ARG A 35 16.98 -5.55 9.26
CA ARG A 35 17.93 -4.60 9.85
C ARG A 35 18.80 -3.93 8.80
N GLU A 36 19.36 -4.70 7.87
CA GLU A 36 20.15 -4.16 6.75
C GLU A 36 19.29 -3.24 5.87
N GLN A 37 18.06 -3.66 5.56
CA GLN A 37 17.11 -2.87 4.78
C GLN A 37 16.70 -1.57 5.48
N ALA A 38 16.42 -1.63 6.79
CA ALA A 38 16.09 -0.47 7.61
C ALA A 38 17.26 0.52 7.65
N ALA A 39 18.49 0.03 7.88
CA ALA A 39 19.68 0.88 7.91
C ALA A 39 19.97 1.54 6.56
N ALA A 40 19.80 0.81 5.45
CA ALA A 40 19.96 1.36 4.11
C ALA A 40 18.93 2.46 3.83
N LEU A 41 17.69 2.25 4.26
CA LEU A 41 16.62 3.23 4.11
C LEU A 41 16.86 4.47 4.98
N ASP A 42 17.24 4.29 6.24
CA ASP A 42 17.52 5.40 7.17
C ASP A 42 18.63 6.29 6.64
N LYS A 43 19.68 5.68 6.06
CA LYS A 43 20.75 6.42 5.36
C LYS A 43 20.20 7.22 4.17
N GLN A 44 19.32 6.64 3.35
CA GLN A 44 18.69 7.35 2.23
C GLN A 44 17.83 8.54 2.69
N LEU A 45 17.10 8.40 3.79
CA LEU A 45 16.29 9.48 4.35
C LEU A 45 17.16 10.64 4.86
N LEU A 46 18.25 10.31 5.54
CA LEU A 46 19.25 11.27 6.00
C LEU A 46 19.90 12.02 4.83
N ASP A 47 20.32 11.29 3.79
CA ASP A 47 20.93 11.88 2.59
C ASP A 47 19.96 12.82 1.85
N GLN A 48 18.66 12.49 1.84
CA GLN A 48 17.62 13.31 1.21
C GLN A 48 17.09 14.44 2.11
N ARG A 49 17.59 14.58 3.36
CA ARG A 49 17.05 15.49 4.39
C ARG A 49 15.53 15.42 4.51
N GLN A 50 14.96 14.24 4.29
CA GLN A 50 13.52 14.04 4.42
C GLN A 50 13.20 13.76 5.88
N GLU A 51 12.80 14.80 6.59
CA GLU A 51 12.15 14.64 7.89
C GLU A 51 10.75 14.06 7.65
N THR A 52 10.59 12.77 7.91
CA THR A 52 9.26 12.17 7.96
C THR A 52 8.65 12.47 9.32
N SER A 53 7.76 13.46 9.40
CA SER A 53 6.98 13.72 10.64
C SER A 53 5.92 12.64 10.91
N GLU A 54 5.73 11.74 9.95
CA GLU A 54 4.69 10.73 9.96
C GLU A 54 5.15 9.49 10.74
N GLN A 55 4.29 9.03 11.66
CA GLN A 55 4.50 7.75 12.34
C GLN A 55 4.44 6.63 11.32
N TRP A 56 5.45 5.76 11.31
CA TRP A 56 5.61 4.73 10.29
C TRP A 56 4.63 3.57 10.42
N PHE A 57 4.22 3.29 11.65
CA PHE A 57 3.41 2.14 11.98
C PHE A 57 2.34 2.51 13.02
N ASP A 58 1.28 1.73 13.02
CA ASP A 58 0.18 1.84 13.98
C ASP A 58 0.70 1.63 15.43
N PRO A 59 0.33 2.50 16.40
CA PRO A 59 0.66 2.34 17.82
C PRO A 59 0.23 1.01 18.45
N HIS A 60 -0.74 0.31 17.86
CA HIS A 60 -1.16 -1.01 18.31
C HIS A 60 -0.18 -2.13 17.94
N ILE A 61 0.63 -1.93 16.90
CA ILE A 61 1.61 -2.91 16.40
C ILE A 61 3.00 -2.63 17.01
N PHE A 62 3.40 -1.37 17.09
CA PHE A 62 4.67 -0.94 17.67
C PHE A 62 4.45 0.07 18.79
N ARG A 63 5.18 -0.11 19.89
CA ARG A 63 5.23 0.89 20.97
C ARG A 63 6.14 2.05 20.63
N THR A 64 7.17 1.78 19.84
CA THR A 64 8.16 2.76 19.44
C THR A 64 7.56 3.77 18.49
N ARG A 65 7.87 5.05 18.73
CA ARG A 65 7.49 6.16 17.85
C ARG A 65 8.77 6.81 17.35
N ALA A 66 9.31 6.26 16.27
CA ALA A 66 10.53 6.74 15.66
C ALA A 66 10.27 7.22 14.24
N GLN A 67 11.09 8.17 13.79
CA GLN A 67 11.08 8.66 12.41
C GLN A 67 11.89 7.78 11.46
N PHE A 68 12.64 6.83 12.02
CA PHE A 68 13.54 5.92 11.33
C PHE A 68 13.04 4.48 11.46
N ALA A 69 13.43 3.62 10.53
CA ALA A 69 13.07 2.22 10.51
C ALA A 69 13.86 1.40 11.54
N SER A 70 15.11 1.77 11.85
CA SER A 70 15.99 1.01 12.76
C SER A 70 15.38 0.75 14.15
N PRO A 71 14.78 1.74 14.85
CA PRO A 71 14.17 1.52 16.17
C PRO A 71 13.00 0.52 16.16
N TYR A 72 12.29 0.38 15.04
CA TYR A 72 11.23 -0.62 14.92
C TYR A 72 11.78 -2.05 14.79
N VAL A 73 12.94 -2.21 14.15
CA VAL A 73 13.64 -3.51 14.09
C VAL A 73 14.20 -3.89 15.46
N GLU A 74 14.69 -2.91 16.24
CA GLU A 74 15.11 -3.14 17.62
C GLU A 74 13.95 -3.59 18.52
N GLU A 75 12.77 -2.96 18.41
CA GLU A 75 11.59 -3.42 19.13
C GLU A 75 11.19 -4.86 18.74
N LEU A 76 11.27 -5.20 17.45
CA LEU A 76 11.03 -6.56 16.98
C LEU A 76 12.02 -7.57 17.57
N GLU A 77 13.31 -7.22 17.68
CA GLU A 77 14.32 -8.04 18.36
C GLU A 77 14.00 -8.24 19.84
N GLN A 78 13.52 -7.21 20.53
CA GLN A 78 13.10 -7.29 21.93
C GLN A 78 11.88 -8.20 22.09
N THR A 79 10.85 -8.07 21.24
CA THR A 79 9.67 -8.95 21.25
C THR A 79 10.06 -10.41 21.02
N LYS A 80 11.01 -10.66 20.09
CA LYS A 80 11.56 -12.01 19.87
C LYS A 80 12.25 -12.56 21.12
N GLN A 81 13.10 -11.77 21.77
CA GLN A 81 13.79 -12.21 22.98
C GLN A 81 12.80 -12.58 24.10
N GLN A 82 11.75 -11.78 24.27
CA GLN A 82 10.66 -12.07 25.20
C GLN A 82 9.95 -13.38 24.84
N TRP A 83 9.64 -13.61 23.57
CA TRP A 83 9.01 -14.86 23.11
C TRP A 83 9.89 -16.10 23.34
N ILE A 84 11.22 -15.97 23.25
CA ILE A 84 12.15 -17.08 23.52
C ILE A 84 12.23 -17.38 25.02
N GLN A 85 12.31 -16.33 25.85
CA GLN A 85 12.56 -16.42 27.28
C GLN A 85 11.30 -16.72 28.11
N ASP A 86 10.10 -16.38 27.62
CA ASP A 86 8.87 -16.53 28.38
C ASP A 86 8.36 -17.99 28.36
N PRO A 87 8.25 -18.67 29.52
CA PRO A 87 7.75 -20.04 29.60
C PRO A 87 6.21 -20.13 29.60
N SER A 88 5.48 -19.01 29.72
CA SER A 88 4.02 -19.02 29.84
C SER A 88 3.32 -19.20 28.50
N PRO A 89 2.59 -20.30 28.26
CA PRO A 89 2.01 -20.61 26.95
C PRO A 89 1.00 -19.56 26.46
N GLN A 90 0.22 -18.96 27.36
CA GLN A 90 -0.73 -17.89 27.03
C GLN A 90 -0.01 -16.62 26.58
N ARG A 91 1.10 -16.29 27.24
CA ARG A 91 1.91 -15.11 26.93
C ARG A 91 2.73 -15.32 25.66
N THR A 92 3.23 -16.54 25.45
CA THR A 92 3.92 -16.95 24.21
C THR A 92 3.02 -16.80 22.99
N ALA A 93 1.73 -17.21 23.07
CA ALA A 93 0.78 -17.08 21.96
C ALA A 93 0.52 -15.60 21.58
N LEU A 94 0.34 -14.74 22.58
CA LEU A 94 0.18 -13.29 22.35
C LEU A 94 1.43 -12.66 21.74
N LEU A 95 2.61 -13.05 22.23
CA LEU A 95 3.89 -12.58 21.71
C LEU A 95 4.12 -13.07 20.27
N GLU A 96 3.73 -14.29 19.93
CA GLU A 96 3.81 -14.84 18.58
C GLU A 96 2.91 -14.07 17.60
N GLN A 97 1.65 -13.81 18.00
CA GLN A 97 0.73 -13.01 17.20
C GLN A 97 1.31 -11.60 16.96
N ARG A 98 1.80 -10.95 18.02
CA ARG A 98 2.43 -9.63 17.93
C ARG A 98 3.65 -9.65 17.03
N LEU A 99 4.53 -10.64 17.18
CA LEU A 99 5.75 -10.76 16.40
C LEU A 99 5.43 -10.96 14.91
N THR A 100 4.40 -11.74 14.60
CA THR A 100 3.91 -11.93 13.23
C THR A 100 3.40 -10.61 12.63
N GLN A 101 2.60 -9.86 13.38
CA GLN A 101 2.11 -8.55 12.96
C GLN A 101 3.25 -7.55 12.73
N GLN A 102 4.24 -7.51 13.63
CA GLN A 102 5.42 -6.64 13.52
C GLN A 102 6.27 -7.01 12.30
N LEU A 103 6.50 -8.31 12.03
CA LEU A 103 7.23 -8.80 10.85
C LEU A 103 6.51 -8.45 9.54
N GLU A 104 5.21 -8.70 9.47
CA GLU A 104 4.41 -8.41 8.27
C GLU A 104 4.40 -6.91 7.98
N ALA A 105 4.16 -6.09 9.00
CA ALA A 105 4.16 -4.64 8.87
C ALA A 105 5.53 -4.13 8.38
N LEU A 106 6.63 -4.53 9.04
CA LEU A 106 7.98 -4.09 8.66
C LEU A 106 8.36 -4.54 7.25
N SER A 107 8.16 -5.81 6.92
CA SER A 107 8.51 -6.35 5.60
C SER A 107 7.72 -5.66 4.48
N ARG A 108 6.42 -5.43 4.68
CA ARG A 108 5.58 -4.72 3.70
C ARG A 108 6.00 -3.26 3.53
N THR A 109 6.23 -2.54 4.62
CA THR A 109 6.60 -1.12 4.56
C THR A 109 7.98 -0.93 3.95
N LEU A 110 8.97 -1.74 4.35
CA LEU A 110 10.31 -1.70 3.77
C LEU A 110 10.27 -2.09 2.29
N ALA A 111 9.53 -3.14 1.91
CA ALA A 111 9.37 -3.52 0.51
C ALA A 111 8.73 -2.39 -0.31
N TRP A 112 7.70 -1.72 0.21
CA TRP A 112 7.04 -0.61 -0.49
C TRP A 112 7.93 0.63 -0.65
N ARG A 113 8.72 0.97 0.38
CA ARG A 113 9.59 2.16 0.34
C ARG A 113 10.91 1.94 -0.40
N LEU A 114 11.49 0.75 -0.31
CA LEU A 114 12.69 0.35 -1.05
C LEU A 114 12.37 -0.08 -2.48
N ALA A 115 11.11 -0.44 -2.78
CA ALA A 115 10.71 -0.70 -4.15
C ALA A 115 11.07 0.52 -5.01
N PRO A 116 11.71 0.31 -6.17
CA PRO A 116 11.93 1.39 -7.10
C PRO A 116 10.57 2.00 -7.38
N LYS A 117 10.36 3.26 -6.95
CA LYS A 117 9.13 4.00 -7.27
C LYS A 117 8.93 3.79 -8.76
N PRO A 118 7.76 3.29 -9.22
CA PRO A 118 7.52 3.13 -10.64
C PRO A 118 7.89 4.47 -11.24
N ARG A 119 8.93 4.48 -12.08
CA ARG A 119 9.27 5.67 -12.87
C ARG A 119 7.93 6.05 -13.46
N LYS A 120 7.35 7.20 -13.05
CA LYS A 120 6.20 7.75 -13.75
C LYS A 120 6.58 7.58 -15.21
N PRO A 121 5.83 6.80 -16.03
CA PRO A 121 6.21 6.60 -17.41
C PRO A 121 6.49 8.01 -17.89
N ALA A 122 7.75 8.26 -18.30
CA ALA A 122 8.19 9.59 -18.69
C ALA A 122 7.02 10.13 -19.48
N GLN A 123 6.35 11.17 -18.99
CA GLN A 123 5.19 11.73 -19.67
C GLN A 123 5.72 11.92 -21.08
N GLN A 124 5.34 11.04 -21.99
CA GLN A 124 5.61 11.23 -23.39
C GLN A 124 4.87 12.53 -23.59
N SER A 125 5.64 13.61 -23.64
CA SER A 125 5.14 14.95 -23.80
C SER A 125 4.28 14.84 -25.03
N MET A 126 2.96 14.76 -24.83
CA MET A 126 2.04 14.47 -25.91
C MET A 126 2.33 15.53 -26.94
N THR A 127 2.61 15.10 -28.16
CA THR A 127 2.83 16.08 -29.21
C THR A 127 1.60 16.98 -29.26
N ARG A 128 1.80 18.23 -29.67
CA ARG A 128 0.69 19.19 -29.81
C ARG A 128 -0.46 18.58 -30.61
N GLU A 129 -0.13 17.81 -31.65
CA GLU A 129 -1.06 17.05 -32.49
C GLU A 129 -1.84 15.99 -31.72
N GLN A 130 -1.19 15.18 -30.87
CA GLN A 130 -1.87 14.18 -30.03
C GLN A 130 -2.82 14.84 -29.02
N THR A 131 -2.43 16.00 -28.48
CA THR A 131 -3.27 16.76 -27.56
C THR A 131 -4.50 17.34 -28.28
N LEU A 132 -4.30 17.93 -29.46
CA LEU A 132 -5.38 18.42 -30.33
C LEU A 132 -6.34 17.31 -30.74
N GLN A 133 -5.81 16.16 -31.14
CA GLN A 133 -6.63 15.01 -31.53
C GLN A 133 -7.51 14.54 -30.36
N ARG A 134 -6.94 14.41 -29.17
CA ARG A 134 -7.72 14.05 -27.97
C ARG A 134 -8.79 15.08 -27.64
N LEU A 135 -8.51 16.37 -27.78
CA LEU A 135 -9.51 17.43 -27.54
C LEU A 135 -10.66 17.34 -28.55
N ARG A 136 -10.37 17.07 -29.83
CA ARG A 136 -11.38 16.85 -30.88
C ARG A 136 -12.22 15.60 -30.62
N ASP A 137 -11.57 14.48 -30.28
CA ASP A 137 -12.26 13.23 -29.93
C ASP A 137 -13.18 13.43 -28.71
N THR A 138 -12.68 14.14 -27.69
CA THR A 138 -13.47 14.48 -26.49
C THR A 138 -14.66 15.38 -26.85
N LEU A 139 -14.46 16.40 -27.69
CA LEU A 139 -15.54 17.28 -28.14
C LEU A 139 -16.64 16.50 -28.89
N GLN A 140 -16.25 15.55 -29.75
CA GLN A 140 -17.20 14.68 -30.44
C GLN A 140 -18.01 13.82 -29.45
N GLN A 141 -17.38 13.30 -28.40
CA GLN A 141 -18.08 12.55 -27.35
C GLN A 141 -19.12 13.42 -26.61
N TYR A 142 -18.76 14.66 -26.27
CA TYR A 142 -19.69 15.57 -25.59
C TYR A 142 -20.89 15.95 -26.48
N HIS A 143 -20.71 16.15 -27.79
CA HIS A 143 -21.86 16.35 -28.69
C HIS A 143 -22.75 15.11 -28.81
N GLN A 144 -22.19 13.90 -28.73
CA GLN A 144 -23.00 12.68 -28.66
C GLN A 144 -23.80 12.61 -27.34
N TYR A 145 -23.22 13.04 -26.22
CA TYR A 145 -23.93 13.12 -24.95
C TYR A 145 -25.04 14.16 -24.97
N GLU A 146 -24.80 15.33 -25.55
CA GLU A 146 -25.79 16.39 -25.75
C GLU A 146 -27.02 15.85 -26.49
N ARG A 147 -26.82 15.21 -27.66
CA ARG A 147 -27.93 14.60 -28.42
C ARG A 147 -28.72 13.56 -27.62
N ARG A 148 -28.04 12.75 -26.79
CA ARG A 148 -28.73 11.77 -25.93
C ARG A 148 -29.53 12.46 -24.84
N LEU A 149 -28.99 13.51 -24.23
CA LEU A 149 -29.68 14.28 -23.20
C LEU A 149 -30.89 15.02 -23.77
N ASP A 150 -30.80 15.58 -24.98
CA ASP A 150 -31.93 16.19 -25.68
C ASP A 150 -33.05 15.17 -25.96
N ASN A 151 -32.69 13.97 -26.44
CA ASN A 151 -33.64 12.89 -26.63
C ASN A 151 -34.29 12.43 -25.31
N MET A 152 -33.52 12.41 -24.21
CA MET A 152 -34.05 12.09 -22.87
C MET A 152 -34.99 13.19 -22.36
N LEU A 153 -34.70 14.46 -22.65
CA LEU A 153 -35.54 15.58 -22.28
C LEU A 153 -36.87 15.56 -23.05
N ALA A 154 -36.81 15.25 -24.36
CA ALA A 154 -37.97 15.10 -25.22
C ALA A 154 -38.91 13.95 -24.79
N THR A 155 -38.35 12.87 -24.24
CA THR A 155 -39.10 11.69 -23.79
C THR A 155 -39.42 11.67 -22.30
N ALA A 156 -38.90 12.63 -21.51
CA ALA A 156 -39.16 12.72 -20.09
C ALA A 156 -40.61 13.13 -19.80
N THR A 157 -41.31 12.30 -19.03
CA THR A 157 -42.72 12.51 -18.66
C THR A 157 -42.89 13.22 -17.32
N THR A 158 -41.89 13.15 -16.44
CA THR A 158 -41.96 13.75 -15.09
C THR A 158 -41.16 15.04 -15.00
N ILE A 159 -41.65 16.00 -14.21
CA ILE A 159 -41.01 17.30 -13.99
C ILE A 159 -39.61 17.12 -13.36
N SER A 160 -39.48 16.19 -12.41
CA SER A 160 -38.19 15.86 -11.77
C SER A 160 -37.16 15.32 -12.77
N ALA A 161 -37.56 14.42 -13.68
CA ALA A 161 -36.66 13.88 -14.70
C ALA A 161 -36.23 14.95 -15.72
N LYS A 162 -37.13 15.88 -16.07
CA LYS A 162 -36.79 17.04 -16.93
C LYS A 162 -35.74 17.92 -16.28
N GLN A 163 -35.95 18.33 -15.03
CA GLN A 163 -35.02 19.19 -14.29
C GLN A 163 -33.63 18.54 -14.12
N GLN A 164 -33.57 17.24 -13.81
CA GLN A 164 -32.30 16.52 -13.71
C GLN A 164 -31.57 16.45 -15.05
N THR A 165 -32.30 16.23 -16.14
CA THR A 165 -31.73 16.15 -17.49
C THR A 165 -31.21 17.52 -17.96
N GLU A 166 -31.95 18.60 -17.70
CA GLU A 166 -31.54 19.99 -17.96
C GLU A 166 -30.25 20.37 -17.21
N GLN A 167 -30.13 20.00 -15.93
CA GLN A 167 -28.90 20.26 -15.17
C GLN A 167 -27.69 19.54 -15.78
N ARG A 168 -27.87 18.31 -16.27
CA ARG A 168 -26.81 17.54 -16.93
C ARG A 168 -26.46 18.15 -18.30
N LEU A 169 -27.46 18.64 -19.04
CA LEU A 169 -27.27 19.33 -20.31
C LEU A 169 -26.44 20.60 -20.12
N ASN A 170 -26.78 21.42 -19.12
CA ASN A 170 -26.03 22.65 -18.81
C ASN A 170 -24.54 22.36 -18.50
N ARG A 171 -24.26 21.32 -17.70
CA ARG A 171 -22.86 20.90 -17.43
C ARG A 171 -22.17 20.39 -18.69
N CYS A 172 -22.89 19.70 -19.56
CA CYS A 172 -22.37 19.22 -20.85
C CYS A 172 -21.99 20.40 -21.77
N GLN A 173 -22.85 21.41 -21.88
CA GLN A 173 -22.61 22.61 -22.67
C GLN A 173 -21.43 23.43 -22.14
N GLN A 174 -21.29 23.55 -20.81
CA GLN A 174 -20.11 24.17 -20.19
C GLN A 174 -18.82 23.43 -20.56
N ALA A 175 -18.83 22.09 -20.48
CA ALA A 175 -17.66 21.29 -20.86
C ALA A 175 -17.30 21.42 -22.35
N ILE A 176 -18.30 21.50 -23.25
CA ILE A 176 -18.08 21.76 -24.68
C ILE A 176 -17.39 23.11 -24.88
N ASN A 177 -17.91 24.17 -24.25
CA ASN A 177 -17.34 25.52 -24.35
C ASN A 177 -15.89 25.58 -23.85
N ASP A 178 -15.59 24.90 -22.73
CA ASP A 178 -14.25 24.82 -22.17
C ASP A 178 -13.27 24.09 -23.11
N ILE A 179 -13.71 23.00 -23.73
CA ILE A 179 -12.89 22.24 -24.70
C ILE A 179 -12.66 23.08 -25.97
N GLN A 180 -13.68 23.79 -26.46
CA GLN A 180 -13.55 24.69 -27.61
C GLN A 180 -12.61 25.87 -27.32
N ALA A 181 -12.68 26.44 -26.12
CA ALA A 181 -11.74 27.48 -25.68
C ALA A 181 -10.29 26.96 -25.61
N LYS A 182 -10.10 25.71 -25.15
CA LYS A 182 -8.80 25.05 -25.16
C LYS A 182 -8.31 24.81 -26.59
N LEU A 183 -9.14 24.28 -27.48
CA LEU A 183 -8.80 24.05 -28.90
C LEU A 183 -8.31 25.34 -29.57
N ARG A 184 -9.05 26.46 -29.44
CA ARG A 184 -8.64 27.76 -29.99
C ARG A 184 -7.25 28.19 -29.52
N ARG A 185 -6.98 28.09 -28.21
CA ARG A 185 -5.65 28.42 -27.64
C ARG A 185 -4.52 27.52 -28.16
N TYR A 186 -4.83 26.28 -28.51
CA TYR A 186 -3.87 25.34 -29.09
C TYR A 186 -3.74 25.48 -30.62
N GLU A 187 -4.67 26.14 -31.30
CA GLU A 187 -4.63 26.43 -32.74
C GLU A 187 -3.94 27.79 -33.03
N GLU A 188 -4.07 28.77 -32.13
CA GLU A 188 -3.46 30.11 -32.25
C GLU A 188 -1.95 30.18 -31.90
N LYS A 189 -1.41 29.17 -31.21
CA LYS A 189 0.02 29.07 -30.85
C LYS A 189 0.88 28.43 -31.94
#